data_AF-A0A0B6ZUM9-F1
#
_entry.id   AF-A0A0B6ZUM9-F1
#
_cell.length_a   1.000
_cell.length_b   1.000
_cell.length_c   1.000
_cell.angle_alpha   90.00
_cell.angle_beta   90.00
_cell.angle_gamma   90.00
#
_symmetry.space_group_name_H-M   'P 1'
#
loop_
_entity.id
_entity.type
_entity.pdbx_description
1 polymer ?
#
loop_
_entity_poly.entity_id
_entity_poly.type
_entity_poly.pdbx_seq_one_letter_code
_entity_poly.pdbx_strand_id
1 'polypeptide(L)'
;DSNDRERVGEAREELFRMLNEDELRDAILLVFANKQDLPNAMNAAEITDKLGLHSLRNRQWFIQATCATSGDGLYEGLDWLSNSLKKKP
;
A
#
# COMPACT_ATOMS: atom_id res chain seq x y z
N ASP A 1 9.34 0.14 1.12
CA ASP A 1 10.22 1.32 1.11
C ASP A 1 10.19 1.89 -0.30
N SER A 2 9.73 3.12 -0.50
CA SER A 2 9.58 3.66 -1.86
C SER A 2 10.91 4.00 -2.52
N ASN A 3 11.99 4.15 -1.75
CA ASN A 3 13.32 4.43 -2.29
C ASN A 3 14.10 3.16 -2.66
N ASP A 4 13.57 1.98 -2.30
CA ASP A 4 14.17 0.70 -2.60
C ASP A 4 13.58 0.09 -3.88
N ARG A 5 14.12 0.54 -5.01
CA ARG A 5 13.66 0.14 -6.34
C ARG A 5 14.00 -1.30 -6.69
N GLU A 6 15.05 -1.86 -6.10
CA GLU A 6 15.54 -3.22 -6.40
C GLU A 6 14.68 -4.28 -5.70
N ARG A 7 14.27 -4.05 -4.45
CA ARG A 7 13.50 -5.02 -3.65
C ARG A 7 11.98 -4.90 -3.79
N VAL A 8 11.48 -4.00 -4.63
CA VAL A 8 10.03 -3.86 -4.86
C VAL A 8 9.39 -5.11 -5.48
N GLY A 9 10.17 -5.89 -6.25
CA GLY A 9 9.73 -7.19 -6.76
C GLY A 9 9.51 -8.21 -5.65
N GLU A 10 10.46 -8.31 -4.70
CA GLU A 10 10.32 -9.14 -3.51
C GLU A 10 9.13 -8.70 -2.66
N ALA A 11 8.95 -7.39 -2.47
CA ALA A 11 7.81 -6.85 -1.73
C ALA A 11 6.46 -7.21 -2.38
N ARG A 12 6.39 -7.25 -3.72
CA ARG A 12 5.21 -7.75 -4.43
C ARG A 12 4.96 -9.22 -4.11
N GLU A 13 5.97 -10.07 -4.21
CA GLU A 13 5.83 -11.50 -3.95
C GLU A 13 5.33 -11.78 -2.53
N GLU A 14 5.92 -11.13 -1.53
CA GLU A 14 5.47 -11.25 -0.13
C GLU A 14 4.05 -10.73 0.06
N LEU A 15 3.70 -9.58 -0.54
CA LEU A 15 2.34 -9.04 -0.47
C LEU A 15 1.33 -10.05 -1.01
N PHE A 16 1.54 -10.60 -2.21
CA PHE A 16 0.61 -11.59 -2.78
C PHE A 16 0.59 -12.90 -1.99
N ARG A 17 1.72 -13.32 -1.41
CA ARG A 17 1.75 -14.50 -0.53
C ARG A 17 0.84 -14.29 0.67
N MET A 18 0.96 -13.15 1.37
CA MET A 18 0.10 -12.82 2.51
C MET A 18 -1.37 -12.69 2.09
N LEU A 19 -1.67 -12.02 0.97
CA LEU A 19 -3.05 -11.83 0.54
C LEU A 19 -3.77 -13.13 0.11
N ASN A 20 -3.02 -14.22 -0.10
CA ASN A 20 -3.54 -15.55 -0.38
C ASN A 20 -3.84 -16.36 0.89
N GLU A 21 -3.44 -15.89 2.08
CA GLU A 21 -3.80 -16.52 3.35
C GLU A 21 -5.30 -16.35 3.62
N ASP A 22 -5.95 -17.42 4.10
CA ASP A 22 -7.40 -17.45 4.34
C ASP A 22 -7.83 -16.38 5.36
N GLU A 23 -6.97 -16.13 6.36
CA GLU A 23 -7.14 -15.11 7.40
C GLU A 23 -7.25 -13.70 6.80
N LEU A 24 -6.62 -13.47 5.65
CA LEU A 24 -6.61 -12.18 4.97
C LEU A 24 -7.57 -12.12 3.79
N ARG A 25 -8.35 -13.17 3.48
CA ARG A 25 -9.27 -13.21 2.32
C ARG A 25 -10.12 -11.96 2.16
N ASP A 26 -10.71 -11.47 3.26
CA ASP A 26 -11.62 -10.33 3.24
C ASP A 26 -10.97 -9.02 3.73
N ALA A 27 -9.66 -9.00 4.00
CA ALA A 27 -8.98 -7.81 4.53
C ALA A 27 -8.99 -6.62 3.53
N ILE A 28 -9.08 -5.40 4.05
CA ILE A 28 -8.87 -4.19 3.26
C ILE A 28 -7.37 -3.89 3.24
N LEU A 29 -6.82 -3.52 2.08
CA LEU A 29 -5.39 -3.24 1.93
C LEU A 29 -5.12 -1.73 1.89
N LEU A 30 -4.39 -1.21 2.87
CA LEU A 30 -3.78 0.11 2.78
C LEU A 30 -2.28 -0.05 2.52
N VAL A 31 -1.77 0.58 1.47
CA VAL A 31 -0.34 0.63 1.15
C VAL A 31 0.18 2.03 1.45
N PHE A 32 1.17 2.14 2.33
CA PHE A 32 1.92 3.38 2.49
C PHE A 32 3.13 3.40 1.56
N ALA A 33 3.10 4.26 0.56
CA ALA A 33 4.25 4.62 -0.26
C ALA A 33 5.18 5.53 0.56
N ASN A 34 5.86 4.94 1.55
CA ASN A 34 6.66 5.66 2.55
C ASN A 34 8.02 6.12 2.02
N LYS A 35 8.60 7.15 2.65
CA LYS A 35 9.89 7.81 2.34
C LYS A 35 9.86 8.71 1.09
N GLN A 36 8.74 9.40 0.86
CA GLN A 36 8.59 10.32 -0.27
C GLN A 36 9.47 11.58 -0.17
N ASP A 37 10.12 11.80 0.97
CA ASP A 37 11.13 12.83 1.19
C ASP A 37 12.47 12.53 0.51
N LEU A 38 12.74 11.26 0.19
CA LEU A 38 14.03 10.86 -0.38
C LEU A 38 14.11 11.09 -1.90
N PRO A 39 15.28 11.47 -2.42
CA PRO A 39 15.48 11.57 -3.86
C PRO A 39 15.36 10.19 -4.50
N ASN A 40 14.66 10.11 -5.64
CA ASN A 40 14.38 8.89 -6.41
C ASN A 40 13.32 7.94 -5.81
N ALA A 41 12.63 8.36 -4.75
CA ALA A 41 11.48 7.63 -4.23
C ALA A 41 10.45 7.39 -5.35
N MET A 42 10.02 6.15 -5.49
CA MET A 42 8.92 5.80 -6.38
C MET A 42 7.65 6.48 -5.89
N ASN A 43 6.93 7.15 -6.79
CA ASN A 43 5.65 7.75 -6.45
C ASN A 43 4.56 6.66 -6.32
N ALA A 44 3.38 7.07 -5.86
CA ALA A 44 2.27 6.14 -5.65
C ALA A 44 1.85 5.40 -6.93
N ALA A 45 1.88 6.04 -8.10
CA ALA A 45 1.51 5.40 -9.37
C ALA A 45 2.52 4.29 -9.74
N GLU A 46 3.82 4.59 -9.66
CA GLU A 46 4.86 3.60 -9.97
C GLU A 46 4.82 2.41 -9.01
N ILE A 47 4.58 2.64 -7.70
CA ILE A 47 4.43 1.55 -6.72
C ILE A 47 3.18 0.73 -7.01
N THR A 48 2.08 1.35 -7.42
CA THR A 48 0.84 0.65 -7.80
C THR A 48 1.09 -0.33 -8.93
N ASP A 49 1.82 0.10 -9.96
CA ASP A 49 2.20 -0.75 -11.09
C ASP A 49 3.14 -1.88 -10.67
N LYS A 50 4.22 -1.55 -9.94
CA LYS A 50 5.24 -2.52 -9.55
C LYS A 50 4.75 -3.55 -8.54
N LEU A 51 3.87 -3.17 -7.62
CA LEU A 51 3.20 -4.10 -6.72
C LEU A 51 2.02 -4.82 -7.39
N GLY A 52 1.66 -4.49 -8.63
CA GLY A 52 0.58 -5.16 -9.36
C GLY A 52 -0.79 -5.00 -8.70
N LEU A 53 -1.02 -3.89 -7.97
CA LEU A 53 -2.26 -3.68 -7.21
C LEU A 53 -3.50 -3.64 -8.12
N HIS A 54 -3.31 -3.25 -9.39
CA HIS A 54 -4.37 -3.31 -10.40
C HIS A 54 -4.93 -4.71 -10.63
N SER A 55 -4.25 -5.79 -10.27
CA SER A 55 -4.78 -7.14 -10.38
C SER A 55 -5.78 -7.51 -9.25
N LEU A 56 -5.80 -6.74 -8.15
CA LEU A 56 -6.68 -6.96 -7.01
C LEU A 56 -8.11 -6.46 -7.31
N ARG A 57 -8.90 -7.25 -8.04
CA ARG A 57 -10.28 -6.90 -8.43
C ARG A 57 -11.31 -7.09 -7.32
N ASN A 58 -11.11 -8.08 -6.46
CA ASN A 58 -12.07 -8.50 -5.44
C ASN A 58 -11.70 -8.00 -4.04
N ARG A 59 -10.77 -7.05 -3.95
CA ARG A 59 -10.24 -6.53 -2.68
C ARG A 59 -10.20 -5.01 -2.76
N GLN A 60 -10.77 -4.34 -1.77
CA GLN A 60 -10.63 -2.90 -1.66
C GLN A 60 -9.21 -2.56 -1.22
N TRP A 61 -8.57 -1.66 -1.97
CA TRP A 61 -7.23 -1.20 -1.66
C TRP A 61 -7.08 0.31 -1.89
N PHE A 62 -6.09 0.90 -1.23
CA PHE A 62 -5.67 2.28 -1.45
C PHE A 62 -4.17 2.41 -1.20
N ILE A 63 -3.55 3.35 -1.89
CA ILE A 63 -2.16 3.70 -1.72
C ILE A 63 -2.05 5.18 -1.33
N GLN A 64 -1.28 5.45 -0.30
CA GLN A 64 -1.07 6.79 0.23
C GLN A 64 0.43 7.12 0.20
N ALA A 65 0.79 8.21 -0.46
CA ALA A 65 2.12 8.80 -0.39
C ALA A 65 2.40 9.22 1.07
N THR A 66 3.58 8.88 1.60
CA THR A 66 3.86 9.06 3.03
C THR A 66 5.31 9.40 3.32
N CYS A 67 5.52 10.22 4.33
CA CYS A 67 6.81 10.43 4.97
C CYS A 67 6.67 10.17 6.47
N ALA A 68 7.07 8.99 6.94
CA ALA A 68 6.87 8.60 8.33
C ALA A 68 7.62 9.48 9.35
N THR A 69 8.70 10.16 8.94
CA THR A 69 9.50 11.02 9.82
C THR A 69 8.88 12.40 10.04
N SER A 70 8.20 12.96 9.03
CA SER A 70 7.41 14.19 9.17
C SER A 70 5.97 13.92 9.61
N GLY A 71 5.46 12.72 9.36
CA GLY A 71 4.07 12.32 9.60
C GLY A 71 3.14 12.54 8.40
N ASP A 72 3.64 13.10 7.30
CA ASP A 72 2.83 13.41 6.11
C ASP A 72 2.19 12.14 5.54
N GLY A 73 0.89 12.23 5.23
CA GLY A 73 0.13 11.13 4.61
C GLY A 73 -0.34 10.04 5.59
N LEU A 74 0.16 10.00 6.83
CA LEU A 74 -0.24 8.96 7.79
C LEU A 74 -1.71 9.10 8.18
N TYR A 75 -2.15 10.32 8.49
CA TYR A 75 -3.51 10.59 8.90
C TYR A 75 -4.49 10.26 7.78
N GLU A 76 -4.20 10.69 6.55
CA GLU A 76 -5.04 10.48 5.37
C GLU A 76 -5.22 8.99 5.06
N GLY A 77 -4.13 8.22 5.12
CA GLY A 77 -4.21 6.77 4.91
C GLY A 77 -5.03 6.07 6.00
N LEU A 78 -4.84 6.45 7.26
CA LEU A 78 -5.58 5.86 8.38
C LEU A 78 -7.06 6.28 8.40
N ASP A 79 -7.37 7.52 8.03
CA ASP A 79 -8.75 7.99 7.87
C ASP A 79 -9.46 7.22 6.76
N TRP A 80 -8.80 7.03 5.61
CA TRP A 80 -9.32 6.19 4.54
C TRP A 80 -9.61 4.76 5.02
N LEU A 81 -8.68 4.16 5.76
CA LEU A 81 -8.84 2.80 6.29
C LEU A 81 -10.01 2.73 7.27
N SER A 82 -10.10 3.67 8.22
CA SER A 82 -11.20 3.76 9.19
C SER A 82 -12.55 3.86 8.50
N ASN A 83 -12.67 4.74 7.49
CA ASN A 83 -13.90 4.94 6.74
C ASN A 83 -14.25 3.73 5.86
N SER A 84 -13.25 3.01 5.35
CA SER A 84 -13.45 1.80 4.55
C SER A 84 -13.93 0.63 5.42
N LEU A 85 -13.39 0.48 6.63
CA LEU A 85 -13.83 -0.54 7.58
C LEU A 85 -15.28 -0.33 8.04
N LYS A 86 -15.71 0.92 8.26
CA LYS A 86 -17.11 1.25 8.62
C LYS A 86 -18.12 0.93 7.53
N LYS A 87 -17.70 0.89 6.27
CA LYS A 87 -18.58 0.58 5.11
C LYS A 87 -18.75 -0.91 4.88
N LYS A 88 -17.93 -1.74 5.52
CA LYS A 88 -18.03 -3.19 5.42
C LYS A 88 -19.22 -3.62 6.29
N PRO A 89 -20.26 -4.23 5.71
CA PRO A 89 -21.46 -4.64 6.43
C PRO A 89 -21.20 -5.74 7.45
#